data_AF-A0A2V7DQV0-F1
#
_entry.id   AF-A0A2V7DQV0-F1
#
_cell.length_a   1.000
_cell.length_b   1.000
_cell.length_c   1.000
_cell.angle_alpha   90.00
_cell.angle_beta   90.00
_cell.angle_gamma   90.00
#
_symmetry.space_group_name_H-M   'P 1'
#
loop_
_entity.id
_entity.type
_entity.pdbx_description
1 polymer ?
#
loop_
_entity_poly.entity_id
_entity_poly.type
_entity_poly.pdbx_seq_one_letter_code
_entity_poly.pdbx_strand_id
1 'polypeptide(L)'
;MERKGLRRVSKGGVPWAPMADSARDVGTVGREALAYADTLHNLAHYLTGNEPDAQDLVQETYARALRALHQFTPGTNLKAWLCRILRNTFFSEYRRRRGSPVVGGLDTIDPVHDAADRELDALRKVVAQELEAALMSLAEDARTVILLDLEGLTEVEVAEVMGCAVGTVKSRLSRARAALRRRLGEDAH
;
A
#
# COMPACT_ATOMS: atom_id res chain seq x y z
N MET A 1 12.99 58.95 -57.07
CA MET A 1 14.08 58.15 -56.48
C MET A 1 13.68 57.88 -55.04
N GLU A 2 13.54 56.67 -54.54
CA GLU A 2 13.73 55.34 -55.09
C GLU A 2 13.02 54.37 -54.14
N ARG A 3 12.35 53.36 -54.69
CA ARG A 3 11.60 52.36 -53.95
C ARG A 3 12.53 51.24 -53.49
N LYS A 4 12.39 50.80 -52.24
CA LYS A 4 12.56 49.41 -51.76
C LYS A 4 11.62 49.28 -50.55
N GLY A 5 10.53 48.51 -50.56
CA GLY A 5 10.44 47.09 -50.89
C GLY A 5 11.29 46.32 -49.88
N LEU A 6 10.79 45.47 -48.97
CA LEU A 6 9.85 44.40 -49.24
C LEU A 6 9.62 43.56 -47.96
N ARG A 7 8.36 43.15 -47.73
CA ARG A 7 7.88 41.89 -47.09
C ARG A 7 8.23 41.63 -45.61
N ARG A 8 7.22 41.62 -44.72
CA ARG A 8 6.23 40.54 -44.42
C ARG A 8 6.75 39.66 -43.27
N VAL A 9 6.18 39.92 -42.09
CA VAL A 9 6.31 39.08 -40.89
C VAL A 9 5.79 37.68 -41.21
N SER A 10 6.67 36.68 -41.23
CA SER A 10 6.27 35.27 -41.25
C SER A 10 6.05 34.80 -39.82
N LYS A 11 4.77 34.56 -39.50
CA LYS A 11 4.37 33.56 -38.51
C LYS A 11 4.97 32.21 -38.96
N GLY A 12 5.70 31.54 -38.10
CA GLY A 12 6.23 30.19 -38.34
C GLY A 12 6.45 29.54 -36.99
N GLY A 13 5.61 28.54 -36.69
CA GLY A 13 5.36 28.04 -35.35
C GLY A 13 6.60 27.47 -34.67
N VAL A 14 6.64 27.67 -33.36
CA VAL A 14 7.40 26.79 -32.47
C VAL A 14 6.94 25.36 -32.79
N PRO A 15 7.85 24.41 -33.11
CA PRO A 15 7.46 23.03 -33.24
C PRO A 15 6.98 22.62 -31.86
N TRP A 16 5.66 22.47 -31.71
CA TRP A 16 5.14 21.65 -30.64
C TRP A 16 5.77 20.27 -30.90
N ALA A 17 6.80 19.93 -30.13
CA ALA A 17 7.09 18.54 -29.93
C ALA A 17 5.80 17.96 -29.35
N PRO A 18 5.30 16.80 -29.81
CA PRO A 18 4.34 16.09 -29.00
C PRO A 18 5.03 15.89 -27.65
N MET A 19 4.58 16.61 -26.62
CA MET A 19 4.69 16.08 -25.27
C MET A 19 4.08 14.71 -25.40
N ALA A 20 4.93 13.68 -25.34
CA ALA A 20 4.49 12.30 -25.38
C ALA A 20 3.52 12.16 -24.21
N ASP A 21 2.24 12.33 -24.51
CA ASP A 21 1.16 12.27 -23.57
C ASP A 21 1.01 10.81 -23.18
N SER A 22 1.79 10.45 -22.16
CA SER A 22 1.40 9.82 -20.90
C SER A 22 0.27 8.77 -20.88
N ALA A 23 -0.08 8.18 -22.02
CA ALA A 23 -0.81 6.94 -22.09
C ALA A 23 0.14 5.82 -21.66
N ARG A 24 0.35 5.68 -20.34
CA ARG A 24 0.88 4.43 -19.79
C ARG A 24 -0.04 3.33 -20.29
N ASP A 25 0.50 2.44 -21.10
CA ASP A 25 -0.22 1.27 -21.57
C ASP A 25 -0.76 0.49 -20.35
N VAL A 26 -2.00 0.01 -20.47
CA VAL A 26 -2.68 -0.82 -19.46
C VAL A 26 -1.80 -2.00 -19.06
N GLY A 27 -1.06 -2.58 -20.02
CA GLY A 27 -0.11 -3.65 -19.76
C GLY A 27 1.07 -3.24 -18.88
N THR A 28 1.53 -2.00 -18.95
CA THR A 28 2.63 -1.48 -18.12
C THR A 28 2.18 -1.23 -16.70
N VAL A 29 1.03 -0.57 -16.49
CA VAL A 29 0.49 -0.36 -15.14
C VAL A 29 0.14 -1.69 -14.47
N GLY A 30 -0.37 -2.67 -15.23
CA GLY A 30 -0.60 -4.02 -14.72
C GLY A 30 0.66 -4.70 -14.21
N ARG A 31 1.78 -4.62 -14.94
CA ARG A 31 3.07 -5.16 -14.48
C ARG A 31 3.62 -4.42 -13.26
N GLU A 32 3.53 -3.10 -13.23
CA GLU A 32 3.94 -2.29 -12.07
C GLU A 32 3.10 -2.64 -10.83
N ALA A 33 1.80 -2.90 -11.01
CA ALA A 33 0.91 -3.27 -9.91
C ALA A 33 1.34 -4.59 -9.25
N LEU A 34 1.78 -5.58 -10.04
CA LEU A 34 2.26 -6.87 -9.52
C LEU A 34 3.51 -6.75 -8.65
N ALA A 35 4.33 -5.71 -8.82
CA ALA A 35 5.47 -5.45 -7.95
C ALA A 35 5.07 -5.13 -6.50
N TYR A 36 3.78 -4.83 -6.26
CA TYR A 36 3.23 -4.57 -4.93
C TYR A 36 2.39 -5.74 -4.40
N ALA A 37 2.47 -6.93 -5.00
CA ALA A 37 1.71 -8.09 -4.55
C ALA A 37 1.97 -8.46 -3.08
N ASP A 38 3.24 -8.46 -2.66
CA ASP A 38 3.62 -8.77 -1.28
C ASP A 38 3.11 -7.72 -0.29
N THR A 39 3.22 -6.43 -0.63
CA THR A 39 2.63 -5.34 0.16
C THR A 39 1.12 -5.56 0.35
N LEU A 40 0.40 -5.84 -0.74
CA LEU A 40 -1.05 -6.02 -0.71
C LEU A 40 -1.43 -7.26 0.08
N HIS A 41 -0.68 -8.35 -0.08
CA HIS A 41 -0.87 -9.60 0.67
C HIS A 41 -0.66 -9.39 2.16
N ASN A 42 0.46 -8.78 2.58
CA ASN A 42 0.73 -8.44 3.97
C ASN A 42 -0.40 -7.59 4.58
N LEU A 43 -0.83 -6.54 3.87
CA LEU A 43 -1.93 -5.71 4.35
C LEU A 43 -3.25 -6.49 4.45
N ALA A 44 -3.59 -7.31 3.45
CA ALA A 44 -4.78 -8.15 3.44
C ALA A 44 -4.77 -9.16 4.60
N HIS A 45 -3.61 -9.77 4.85
CA HIS A 45 -3.40 -10.72 5.92
C HIS A 45 -3.66 -10.10 7.30
N TYR A 46 -3.10 -8.92 7.58
CA TYR A 46 -3.37 -8.20 8.83
C TYR A 46 -4.79 -7.65 8.95
N LEU A 47 -5.54 -7.52 7.86
CA LEU A 47 -6.95 -7.12 7.88
C LEU A 47 -7.89 -8.32 8.11
N THR A 48 -7.60 -9.45 7.45
CA THR A 48 -8.47 -10.64 7.43
C THR A 48 -8.14 -11.65 8.52
N GLY A 49 -6.89 -11.68 8.99
CA GLY A 49 -6.40 -12.60 10.02
C GLY A 49 -6.32 -14.05 9.57
N ASN A 50 -6.40 -14.36 8.27
CA ASN A 50 -6.17 -15.71 7.75
C ASN A 50 -5.78 -15.70 6.27
N GLU A 51 -5.05 -16.73 5.84
CA GLU A 51 -4.45 -16.80 4.51
C GLU A 51 -5.46 -16.92 3.36
N PRO A 52 -6.47 -17.80 3.40
CA PRO A 52 -7.44 -17.91 2.31
C PRO A 52 -8.16 -16.58 2.05
N ASP A 53 -8.58 -15.90 3.12
CA ASP A 53 -9.29 -14.64 3.00
C ASP A 53 -8.38 -13.50 2.50
N ALA A 54 -7.10 -13.52 2.90
CA ALA A 54 -6.11 -12.56 2.41
C ALA A 54 -5.90 -12.69 0.90
N GLN A 55 -5.74 -13.93 0.40
CA GLN A 55 -5.57 -14.21 -1.03
C GLN A 55 -6.79 -13.75 -1.84
N ASP A 56 -8.00 -14.05 -1.36
CA ASP A 56 -9.24 -13.61 -1.99
C ASP A 56 -9.34 -12.08 -2.04
N LEU A 57 -8.98 -11.40 -0.95
CA LEU A 57 -9.00 -9.95 -0.89
C LEU A 57 -7.99 -9.31 -1.86
N VAL A 58 -6.79 -9.88 -2.01
CA VAL A 58 -5.79 -9.42 -2.99
C VAL A 58 -6.30 -9.61 -4.41
N GLN A 59 -6.88 -10.78 -4.73
CA GLN A 59 -7.43 -11.05 -6.05
C GLN A 59 -8.55 -10.06 -6.41
N GLU A 60 -9.51 -9.84 -5.51
CA GLU A 60 -10.60 -8.89 -5.74
C GLU A 60 -10.06 -7.44 -5.85
N THR A 61 -9.00 -7.10 -5.11
CA THR A 61 -8.31 -5.81 -5.22
C THR A 61 -7.78 -5.60 -6.64
N TYR A 62 -7.08 -6.57 -7.22
CA TYR A 62 -6.59 -6.46 -8.59
C TYR A 62 -7.72 -6.43 -9.61
N ALA A 63 -8.77 -7.25 -9.43
CA ALA A 63 -9.95 -7.22 -10.31
C ALA A 63 -10.61 -5.83 -10.32
N ARG A 64 -10.73 -5.18 -9.16
CA ARG A 64 -11.23 -3.80 -9.05
C ARG A 64 -10.28 -2.78 -9.65
N ALA A 65 -8.98 -2.91 -9.39
CA ALA A 65 -7.97 -2.03 -9.95
C ALA A 65 -8.01 -2.06 -11.48
N LEU A 66 -8.11 -3.24 -12.10
CA LEU A 66 -8.24 -3.37 -13.55
C LEU A 66 -9.51 -2.69 -14.08
N ARG A 67 -10.66 -2.87 -13.41
CA ARG A 67 -11.92 -2.19 -13.78
C ARG A 67 -11.84 -0.66 -13.61
N ALA A 68 -11.15 -0.19 -12.58
CA ALA A 68 -11.02 1.22 -12.23
C ALA A 68 -9.77 1.88 -12.82
N LEU A 69 -9.00 1.19 -13.66
CA LEU A 69 -7.69 1.66 -14.14
C LEU A 69 -7.77 3.00 -14.87
N HIS A 70 -8.88 3.24 -15.59
CA HIS A 70 -9.17 4.50 -16.26
C HIS A 70 -9.29 5.71 -15.30
N GLN A 71 -9.44 5.47 -14.00
CA GLN A 71 -9.51 6.51 -12.95
C GLN A 71 -8.14 6.76 -12.30
N PHE A 72 -7.16 5.89 -12.56
CA PHE A 72 -5.80 6.10 -12.07
C PHE A 72 -5.13 7.22 -12.86
N THR A 73 -4.53 8.18 -12.15
CA THR A 73 -3.76 9.27 -12.78
C THR A 73 -2.28 8.87 -12.84
N PRO A 74 -1.69 8.69 -14.04
CA PRO A 74 -0.27 8.41 -14.17
C PRO A 74 0.61 9.44 -13.48
N GLY A 75 1.69 9.00 -12.85
CA GLY A 75 2.58 9.87 -12.06
C GLY A 75 2.17 10.08 -10.60
N THR A 76 0.99 9.59 -10.21
CA THR A 76 0.61 9.46 -8.79
C THR A 76 1.09 8.13 -8.21
N ASN A 77 0.99 7.96 -6.87
CA ASN A 77 1.47 6.77 -6.19
C ASN A 77 0.53 5.56 -6.42
N LEU A 78 0.96 4.65 -7.30
CA LEU A 78 0.23 3.41 -7.61
C LEU A 78 0.05 2.51 -6.38
N LYS A 79 1.07 2.39 -5.52
CA LYS A 79 1.03 1.59 -4.29
C LYS A 79 -0.05 2.11 -3.35
N ALA A 80 -0.10 3.42 -3.11
CA ALA A 80 -1.13 4.04 -2.28
C ALA A 80 -2.54 3.86 -2.87
N TRP A 81 -2.69 4.00 -4.18
CA TRP A 81 -3.96 3.77 -4.86
C TRP A 81 -4.45 2.31 -4.72
N LEU A 82 -3.57 1.32 -4.88
CA LEU A 82 -3.90 -0.10 -4.68
C LEU A 82 -4.26 -0.40 -3.22
N CYS A 83 -3.47 0.09 -2.26
CA CYS A 83 -3.77 -0.06 -0.82
C CYS A 83 -5.13 0.55 -0.45
N ARG A 84 -5.51 1.68 -1.07
CA ARG A 84 -6.83 2.29 -0.90
C ARG A 84 -7.94 1.40 -1.45
N ILE A 85 -7.78 0.82 -2.65
CA ILE A 85 -8.76 -0.13 -3.21
C ILE A 85 -8.92 -1.34 -2.29
N LEU A 86 -7.81 -1.90 -1.81
CA LEU A 86 -7.81 -3.04 -0.90
C LEU A 86 -8.57 -2.74 0.38
N ARG A 87 -8.22 -1.64 1.06
CA ARG A 87 -8.87 -1.22 2.30
C ARG A 87 -10.37 -0.98 2.12
N ASN A 88 -10.75 -0.28 1.04
CA ASN A 88 -12.17 -0.05 0.73
C ASN A 88 -12.92 -1.36 0.46
N THR A 89 -12.29 -2.31 -0.24
CA THR A 89 -12.87 -3.64 -0.52
C THR A 89 -13.09 -4.43 0.76
N PHE A 90 -12.11 -4.40 1.68
CA PHE A 90 -12.23 -5.02 3.00
C PHE A 90 -13.44 -4.48 3.79
N PHE A 91 -13.58 -3.17 3.89
CA PHE A 91 -14.69 -2.56 4.66
C PHE A 91 -16.05 -2.70 3.98
N SER A 92 -16.09 -2.61 2.65
CA SER A 92 -17.35 -2.67 1.91
C SER A 92 -17.91 -4.10 1.82
N GLU A 93 -17.06 -5.13 1.75
CA GLU A 93 -17.56 -6.47 1.43
C GLU A 93 -17.17 -7.50 2.47
N TYR A 94 -15.93 -7.46 2.92
CA TYR A 94 -15.37 -8.50 3.77
C TYR A 94 -15.90 -8.42 5.21
N ARG A 95 -15.85 -7.23 5.81
CA ARG A 95 -16.34 -7.00 7.18
C ARG A 95 -17.84 -7.30 7.34
N ARG A 96 -18.65 -7.03 6.32
CA ARG A 96 -20.11 -7.29 6.33
C ARG A 96 -20.44 -8.77 6.21
N ARG A 97 -19.64 -9.55 5.46
CA ARG A 97 -19.86 -11.00 5.27
C ARG A 97 -19.51 -11.83 6.51
N ARG A 98 -18.66 -11.32 7.41
CA ARG A 98 -18.02 -12.15 8.45
C ARG A 98 -18.32 -11.79 9.91
N GLY A 99 -18.99 -10.67 10.21
CA GLY A 99 -19.48 -10.36 11.58
C GLY A 99 -18.54 -10.74 12.74
N SER A 100 -17.61 -9.85 13.10
CA SER A 100 -16.62 -9.96 14.20
C SER A 100 -15.28 -10.66 13.84
N PRO A 101 -14.15 -10.27 14.45
CA PRO A 101 -12.82 -10.64 13.98
C PRO A 101 -12.47 -12.07 14.39
N VAL A 102 -12.10 -12.89 13.40
CA VAL A 102 -11.41 -14.15 13.64
C VAL A 102 -9.98 -13.77 14.06
N VAL A 103 -9.63 -14.03 15.31
CA VAL A 103 -8.23 -14.11 15.75
C VAL A 103 -7.71 -15.43 15.18
N GLY A 104 -7.36 -15.41 13.89
CA GLY A 104 -6.70 -16.53 13.24
C GLY A 104 -5.20 -16.39 13.46
N GLY A 105 -4.61 -17.35 14.18
CA GLY A 105 -3.17 -17.55 14.14
C GLY A 105 -2.79 -18.00 12.74
N LEU A 106 -1.72 -17.45 12.20
CA LEU A 106 -1.27 -17.74 10.85
C LEU A 106 -0.04 -18.63 10.86
N ASP A 107 -0.10 -19.64 9.99
CA ASP A 107 1.05 -20.36 9.50
C ASP A 107 1.96 -19.34 8.82
N THR A 108 3.07 -19.03 9.47
CA THR A 108 4.18 -18.29 8.89
C THR A 108 4.60 -18.98 7.59
N ILE A 109 4.51 -18.28 6.46
CA ILE A 109 5.11 -18.73 5.20
C ILE A 109 6.62 -18.84 5.45
N ASP A 110 7.08 -20.07 5.65
CA ASP A 110 8.47 -20.36 5.96
C ASP A 110 9.30 -20.20 4.68
N PRO A 111 10.27 -19.26 4.61
CA PRO A 111 11.22 -19.27 3.52
C PRO A 111 12.09 -20.54 3.66
N VAL A 112 12.10 -21.39 2.64
CA VAL A 112 12.90 -22.63 2.63
C VAL A 112 14.39 -22.28 2.75
N HIS A 113 15.00 -22.54 3.92
CA HIS A 113 16.43 -22.27 4.19
C HIS A 113 17.13 -23.49 4.80
N ASP A 114 18.45 -23.55 4.58
CA ASP A 114 19.33 -24.70 4.81
C ASP A 114 19.54 -25.05 6.29
N ALA A 115 19.89 -26.32 6.56
CA ALA A 115 19.89 -26.95 7.88
C ALA A 115 20.87 -26.37 8.94
N ALA A 116 21.74 -25.42 8.58
CA ALA A 116 22.78 -24.88 9.47
C ALA A 116 22.29 -23.72 10.37
N ASP A 117 21.17 -23.07 10.03
CA ASP A 117 20.70 -21.84 10.69
C ASP A 117 19.56 -22.07 11.71
N ARG A 118 19.25 -23.31 12.06
CA ARG A 118 18.01 -23.66 12.81
C ARG A 118 17.83 -22.94 14.15
N GLU A 119 18.90 -22.66 14.88
CA GLU A 119 18.81 -21.96 16.18
C GLU A 119 18.57 -20.46 16.00
N LEU A 120 19.27 -19.83 15.06
CA LEU A 120 19.06 -18.43 14.71
C LEU A 120 17.68 -18.21 14.08
N ASP A 121 17.22 -19.14 13.25
CA ASP A 121 15.89 -19.11 12.66
C ASP A 121 14.79 -19.38 13.69
N ALA A 122 15.01 -20.26 14.66
CA ALA A 122 14.08 -20.44 15.78
C ALA A 122 13.94 -19.14 16.58
N LEU A 123 15.04 -18.46 16.88
CA LEU A 123 15.00 -17.17 17.58
C LEU A 123 14.30 -16.08 16.75
N ARG A 124 14.57 -16.00 15.44
CA ARG A 124 13.87 -15.08 14.52
C ARG A 124 12.37 -15.35 14.49
N LYS A 125 11.96 -16.62 14.48
CA LYS A 125 10.55 -17.03 14.52
C LYS A 125 9.87 -16.57 15.79
N VAL A 126 10.51 -16.76 16.95
CA VAL A 126 9.96 -16.30 18.24
C VAL A 126 9.77 -14.77 18.22
N VAL A 127 10.78 -14.01 17.80
CA VAL A 127 10.69 -12.54 17.70
C VAL A 127 9.60 -12.11 16.70
N ALA A 128 9.50 -12.78 15.56
CA ALA A 128 8.47 -12.50 14.56
C ALA A 128 7.06 -12.74 15.13
N GLN A 129 6.86 -13.84 15.86
CA GLN A 129 5.59 -14.16 16.51
C GLN A 129 5.21 -13.14 17.60
N GLU A 130 6.18 -12.67 18.40
CA GLU A 130 5.94 -11.62 19.40
C GLU A 130 5.56 -10.29 18.75
N LEU A 131 6.25 -9.90 17.68
CA LEU A 131 5.94 -8.69 16.92
C LEU A 131 4.56 -8.78 16.27
N GLU A 132 4.23 -9.92 15.68
CA GLU A 132 2.95 -10.18 15.05
C GLU A 132 1.81 -10.11 16.09
N ALA A 133 1.97 -10.76 17.24
CA ALA A 133 1.01 -10.69 18.34
C ALA A 133 0.82 -9.26 18.85
N ALA A 134 1.91 -8.47 18.93
CA ALA A 134 1.85 -7.06 19.31
C ALA A 134 1.09 -6.24 18.26
N LEU A 135 1.35 -6.42 16.96
CA LEU A 135 0.62 -5.75 15.89
C LEU A 135 -0.86 -6.13 15.88
N MET A 136 -1.18 -7.42 15.99
CA MET A 136 -2.54 -7.94 15.98
C MET A 136 -3.38 -7.46 17.16
N SER A 137 -2.74 -7.04 18.24
CA SER A 137 -3.42 -6.45 19.40
C SER A 137 -3.86 -5.00 19.24
N LEU A 138 -3.29 -4.28 18.26
CA LEU A 138 -3.70 -2.91 17.97
C LEU A 138 -5.10 -2.90 17.38
N ALA A 139 -5.84 -1.80 17.60
CA ALA A 139 -7.05 -1.53 16.84
C ALA A 139 -6.71 -1.51 15.34
N GLU A 140 -7.63 -2.04 14.52
CA GLU A 140 -7.44 -2.21 13.07
C GLU A 140 -6.88 -0.97 12.38
N ASP A 141 -7.50 0.20 12.59
CA ASP A 141 -7.04 1.47 12.02
C ASP A 141 -5.60 1.84 12.44
N ALA A 142 -5.20 1.50 13.68
CA ALA A 142 -3.85 1.75 14.19
C ALA A 142 -2.83 0.77 13.60
N ARG A 143 -3.21 -0.50 13.48
CA ARG A 143 -2.42 -1.54 12.80
C ARG A 143 -2.20 -1.17 11.34
N THR A 144 -3.24 -0.83 10.60
CA THR A 144 -3.16 -0.44 9.19
C THR A 144 -2.22 0.76 8.98
N VAL A 145 -2.31 1.78 9.82
CA VAL A 145 -1.44 2.96 9.69
C VAL A 145 0.03 2.63 9.94
N ILE A 146 0.35 1.74 10.88
CA ILE A 146 1.73 1.25 11.08
C ILE A 146 2.22 0.47 9.86
N LEU A 147 1.40 -0.44 9.33
CA LEU A 147 1.79 -1.26 8.17
C LEU A 147 2.06 -0.40 6.94
N LEU A 148 1.21 0.59 6.66
CA LEU A 148 1.42 1.50 5.51
C LEU A 148 2.68 2.37 5.67
N ASP A 149 2.99 2.79 6.89
CA ASP A 149 4.22 3.53 7.22
C ASP A 149 5.47 2.67 7.04
N LEU A 150 5.43 1.39 7.47
CA LEU A 150 6.51 0.42 7.24
C LEU A 150 6.73 0.14 5.75
N GLU A 151 5.65 0.16 4.98
CA GLU A 151 5.67 0.05 3.52
C GLU A 151 6.18 1.33 2.83
N GLY A 152 6.58 2.36 3.60
CA GLY A 152 7.21 3.57 3.09
C GLY A 152 6.24 4.60 2.51
N LEU A 153 4.93 4.48 2.77
CA LEU A 153 3.99 5.52 2.35
C LEU A 153 4.16 6.77 3.22
N THR A 154 4.07 7.93 2.58
CA THR A 154 4.06 9.21 3.27
C THR A 154 2.78 9.38 4.08
N GLU A 155 2.79 10.24 5.10
CA GLU A 155 1.60 10.49 5.92
C GLU A 155 0.39 11.01 5.11
N VAL A 156 0.65 11.69 3.99
CA VAL A 156 -0.38 12.15 3.05
C VAL A 156 -1.01 10.97 2.32
N GLU A 157 -0.21 10.07 1.78
CA GLU A 157 -0.69 8.85 1.10
C GLU A 157 -1.41 7.91 2.06
N VAL A 158 -0.90 7.77 3.29
CA VAL A 158 -1.60 7.03 4.35
C VAL A 158 -2.95 7.67 4.65
N ALA A 159 -3.04 9.00 4.71
CA ALA A 159 -4.31 9.69 4.94
C ALA A 159 -5.31 9.45 3.80
N GLU A 160 -4.85 9.40 2.55
CA GLU A 160 -5.65 9.05 1.38
C GLU A 160 -6.17 7.61 1.42
N VAL A 161 -5.33 6.65 1.82
CA VAL A 161 -5.74 5.25 2.02
C VAL A 161 -6.75 5.15 3.16
N MET A 162 -6.51 5.85 4.26
CA MET A 162 -7.34 5.79 5.46
C MET A 162 -8.64 6.59 5.34
N GLY A 163 -8.74 7.53 4.39
CA GLY A 163 -9.88 8.43 4.25
C GLY A 163 -10.02 9.39 5.43
N CYS A 164 -8.91 9.87 5.99
CA CYS A 164 -8.88 10.79 7.13
C CYS A 164 -7.91 11.95 6.92
N ALA A 165 -7.79 12.85 7.91
CA ALA A 165 -6.84 13.96 7.85
C ALA A 165 -5.40 13.51 8.16
N VAL A 166 -4.40 14.16 7.58
CA VAL A 166 -2.96 13.88 7.83
C VAL A 166 -2.62 13.99 9.34
N GLY A 167 -3.20 14.96 10.05
CA GLY A 167 -3.05 15.08 11.50
C GLY A 167 -3.62 13.88 12.29
N THR A 168 -4.66 13.24 11.77
CA THR A 168 -5.19 11.99 12.33
C THR A 168 -4.21 10.84 12.14
N VAL A 169 -3.53 10.75 10.99
CA VAL A 169 -2.47 9.76 10.76
C VAL A 169 -1.33 9.94 11.75
N LYS A 170 -0.81 11.16 11.90
CA LYS A 170 0.27 11.49 12.86
C LYS A 170 -0.05 11.06 14.29
N SER A 171 -1.22 11.49 14.79
CA SER A 171 -1.67 11.16 16.14
C SER A 171 -1.97 9.68 16.33
N ARG A 172 -2.36 8.97 15.26
CA ARG A 172 -2.58 7.52 15.30
C ARG A 172 -1.26 6.75 15.28
N LEU A 173 -0.29 7.13 14.43
CA LEU A 173 1.07 6.57 14.43
C LEU A 173 1.74 6.71 15.79
N SER A 174 1.73 7.92 16.35
CA SER A 174 2.33 8.18 17.66
C SER A 174 1.76 7.25 18.74
N ARG A 175 0.43 7.14 18.84
CA ARG A 175 -0.24 6.27 19.81
C ARG A 175 0.00 4.79 19.53
N ALA A 176 0.01 4.37 18.27
CA ALA A 176 0.26 2.99 17.88
C ALA A 176 1.69 2.56 18.22
N ARG A 177 2.71 3.38 17.88
CA ARG A 177 4.11 3.12 18.24
C ARG A 177 4.31 3.07 19.75
N ALA A 178 3.65 3.96 20.52
CA ALA A 178 3.72 3.91 21.99
C ALA A 178 3.06 2.64 22.55
N ALA A 179 1.97 2.16 21.94
CA ALA A 179 1.33 0.91 22.35
C ALA A 179 2.21 -0.32 22.06
N LEU A 180 2.90 -0.33 20.91
CA LEU A 180 3.85 -1.40 20.57
C LEU A 180 5.05 -1.41 21.52
N ARG A 181 5.66 -0.25 21.80
CA ARG A 181 6.78 -0.13 22.76
C ARG A 181 6.44 -0.67 24.15
N ARG A 182 5.27 -0.31 24.68
CA ARG A 182 4.78 -0.85 25.96
C ARG A 182 4.59 -2.38 25.93
N ARG A 183 4.14 -2.94 24.80
CA ARG A 183 3.92 -4.38 24.67
C ARG A 183 5.20 -5.17 24.50
N LEU A 184 6.18 -4.61 23.83
CA LEU A 184 7.50 -5.22 23.60
C LEU A 184 8.48 -4.96 24.75
N GLY A 185 8.04 -4.30 25.83
CA GLY A 185 8.83 -4.13 27.04
C GLY A 185 9.89 -3.02 27.00
N GLU A 186 9.90 -2.16 25.98
CA GLU A 186 10.90 -1.08 25.85
C GLU A 186 10.75 0.04 26.90
N ASP A 187 9.59 0.15 27.54
CA ASP A 187 9.32 1.13 28.62
C ASP A 187 9.55 0.55 30.04
N ALA A 188 10.05 -0.69 30.16
CA ALA A 188 10.30 -1.36 31.43
C ALA A 188 11.78 -1.26 31.87
N HIS A 189 12.35 -0.05 31.86
CA HIS A 189 13.65 0.28 32.46
C HIS A 189 13.56 1.55 33.29
#